data_AF-A0A3M1D1Z0-F1
#
_entry.id   AF-A0A3M1D1Z0-F1
#
_cell.length_a   1.000
_cell.length_b   1.000
_cell.length_c   1.000
_cell.angle_alpha   90.00
_cell.angle_beta   90.00
_cell.angle_gamma   90.00
#
_symmetry.space_group_name_H-M   'P 1'
#
loop_
_entity.id
_entity.type
_entity.pdbx_description
1 polymer ?
#
loop_
_entity_poly.entity_id
_entity_poly.type
_entity_poly.pdbx_seq_one_letter_code
_entity_poly.pdbx_strand_id
1 'polypeptide(L)'
;MRVAMLTALACLLLPACGPSQPPAECSESAKIVGYRDEDGDGHGDPSTKTMVCEVGVGGWVPTGLDCDDTRVAVGPDQIEQCDGLDNDCDNQIDEGLRGITYYADQDLDGFGHPDLTAEACSPPPGYVENSSDCDDGDPLSFPGSDEFCDGKDNDCDGLVDDQDPDTDPDSMPWWYQDLDGDGYGDPDSGIQRCDPPGPTAVDNDLDCNDSSPGISPDAEEVCDAIDNDCDGLIDDSDPNLNPVGMDTWYYDFDGDGFGDAGVTVQACNQPWFYVGDNTDCDDTDPFVQDSLTTRWAVDGDGDGYGDL
;
A
#
# COMPACT_ATOMS: atom_id res chain seq x y z
N MET A 1 -60.62 74.04 41.05
CA MET A 1 -62.07 74.28 41.17
C MET A 1 -62.70 73.00 41.68
N ARG A 2 -63.08 72.97 42.98
CA ARG A 2 -63.91 71.95 43.67
C ARG A 2 -63.31 70.53 43.77
N VAL A 3 -63.44 69.73 44.83
CA VAL A 3 -64.10 69.81 46.15
C VAL A 3 -63.44 68.72 47.03
N ALA A 4 -63.41 68.94 48.35
CA ALA A 4 -62.96 68.00 49.39
C ALA A 4 -64.05 66.96 49.76
N MET A 5 -63.69 66.06 50.70
CA MET A 5 -64.54 65.18 51.54
C MET A 5 -65.00 63.85 50.90
N LEU A 6 -65.06 62.68 51.56
CA LEU A 6 -64.68 62.19 52.90
C LEU A 6 -64.96 60.65 52.93
N THR A 7 -64.43 59.93 53.94
CA THR A 7 -64.84 58.60 54.51
C THR A 7 -64.27 57.34 53.86
N ALA A 8 -63.84 56.28 54.54
CA ALA A 8 -63.58 55.90 55.95
C ALA A 8 -62.49 54.78 55.88
N LEU A 9 -61.72 54.40 56.91
CA LEU A 9 -62.18 53.61 58.06
C LEU A 9 -60.98 53.27 58.97
N ALA A 10 -61.13 53.59 60.26
CA ALA A 10 -60.58 52.98 61.46
C ALA A 10 -59.13 52.43 61.49
N CYS A 11 -58.27 53.15 62.21
CA CYS A 11 -57.13 52.62 62.97
C CYS A 11 -57.43 52.87 64.47
N LEU A 12 -57.01 51.95 65.37
CA LEU A 12 -57.05 51.90 66.86
C LEU A 12 -57.72 50.56 67.31
N LEU A 13 -57.16 49.62 68.10
CA LEU A 13 -56.04 49.57 69.05
C LEU A 13 -55.68 48.10 69.43
N LEU A 14 -54.36 47.83 69.52
CA LEU A 14 -53.60 46.98 70.49
C LEU A 14 -53.69 45.42 70.47
N PRO A 15 -52.70 44.67 71.03
CA PRO A 15 -51.38 45.06 71.58
C PRO A 15 -50.16 44.17 71.19
N ALA A 16 -48.98 44.75 71.41
CA ALA A 16 -47.76 44.15 71.97
C ALA A 16 -46.97 43.07 71.21
N CYS A 17 -45.77 43.49 70.77
CA CYS A 17 -44.56 42.67 70.81
C CYS A 17 -44.43 41.96 72.18
N GLY A 18 -44.39 40.64 72.17
CA GLY A 18 -43.77 39.83 73.22
C GLY A 18 -42.29 39.57 72.91
N PRO A 19 -41.45 39.33 73.93
CA PRO A 19 -40.04 39.04 73.73
C PRO A 19 -39.86 37.64 73.11
N SER A 20 -39.03 37.56 72.07
CA SER A 20 -38.28 36.37 71.62
C SER A 20 -38.91 35.01 71.95
N GLN A 21 -39.84 34.53 71.12
CA GLN A 21 -39.97 33.07 71.00
C GLN A 21 -38.72 32.58 70.25
N PRO A 22 -37.94 31.63 70.80
CA PRO A 22 -37.01 30.89 69.96
C PRO A 22 -37.81 30.23 68.83
N PRO A 23 -37.20 29.96 67.65
CA PRO A 23 -37.89 29.21 66.60
C PRO A 23 -38.52 27.97 67.24
N ALA A 24 -39.83 27.78 67.00
CA ALA A 24 -40.64 26.81 67.71
C ALA A 24 -39.96 25.43 67.68
N GLU A 25 -39.45 24.97 68.83
CA GLU A 25 -38.99 23.60 68.98
C GLU A 25 -40.21 22.68 68.80
N CYS A 26 -40.22 21.89 67.73
CA CYS A 26 -41.25 20.90 67.48
C CYS A 26 -41.25 19.84 68.59
N SER A 27 -42.39 19.20 68.83
CA SER A 27 -42.48 18.13 69.84
C SER A 27 -41.50 17.00 69.52
N GLU A 28 -40.93 16.35 70.54
CA GLU A 28 -39.99 15.22 70.36
C GLU A 28 -40.55 14.11 69.45
N SER A 29 -41.85 13.87 69.47
CA SER A 29 -42.52 12.89 68.60
C SER A 29 -42.71 13.33 67.14
N ALA A 30 -42.39 14.58 66.82
CA ALA A 30 -42.51 15.17 65.49
C ALA A 30 -41.15 15.42 64.81
N LYS A 31 -40.04 15.15 65.50
CA LYS A 31 -38.72 15.26 64.88
C LYS A 31 -38.50 14.11 63.90
N ILE A 32 -37.86 14.41 62.78
CA ILE A 32 -37.41 13.44 61.77
C ILE A 32 -35.89 13.44 61.71
N VAL A 33 -35.30 12.38 61.15
CA VAL A 33 -33.86 12.34 60.88
C VAL A 33 -33.60 13.26 59.69
N GLY A 34 -32.71 14.23 59.89
CA GLY A 34 -32.13 15.03 58.81
C GLY A 34 -30.64 14.72 58.71
N TYR A 35 -30.14 14.71 57.48
CA TYR A 35 -28.72 14.59 57.12
C TYR A 35 -28.24 15.96 56.68
N ARG A 36 -27.05 16.37 57.11
CA ARG A 36 -26.49 17.65 56.70
C ARG A 36 -26.15 17.57 55.21
N ASP A 37 -26.50 18.63 54.49
CA ASP A 37 -26.26 18.83 53.06
C ASP A 37 -25.41 20.11 52.95
N GLU A 38 -24.10 19.95 52.73
CA GLU A 38 -23.13 21.04 52.71
C GLU A 38 -22.86 21.59 51.31
N ASP A 39 -22.94 20.77 50.27
CA ASP A 39 -22.73 21.19 48.89
C ASP A 39 -24.01 21.55 48.12
N GLY A 40 -25.18 21.19 48.65
CA GLY A 40 -26.49 21.57 48.14
C GLY A 40 -27.00 20.70 47.00
N ASP A 41 -26.53 19.46 46.84
CA ASP A 41 -26.99 18.54 45.78
C ASP A 41 -28.36 17.90 46.07
N GLY A 42 -28.83 18.00 47.32
CA GLY A 42 -30.11 17.47 47.78
C GLY A 42 -30.02 16.11 48.48
N HIS A 43 -28.84 15.51 48.56
CA HIS A 43 -28.46 14.41 49.42
C HIS A 43 -27.53 14.93 50.52
N GLY A 44 -27.37 14.16 51.58
CA GLY A 44 -26.59 14.60 52.73
C GLY A 44 -25.75 13.48 53.32
N ASP A 45 -24.76 13.87 54.14
CA ASP A 45 -23.78 12.95 54.71
C ASP A 45 -24.44 11.93 55.66
N PRO A 46 -24.37 10.60 55.40
CA PRO A 46 -24.93 9.55 56.24
C PRO A 46 -24.36 9.51 57.67
N SER A 47 -23.16 10.05 57.85
CA SER A 47 -22.43 10.13 59.12
C SER A 47 -22.81 11.39 59.92
N THR A 48 -23.24 12.46 59.25
CA THR A 48 -23.65 13.73 59.87
C THR A 48 -25.17 13.86 59.92
N LYS A 49 -25.80 13.15 60.86
CA LYS A 49 -27.27 13.16 61.06
C LYS A 49 -27.72 13.68 62.42
N THR A 50 -28.87 14.35 62.45
CA THR A 50 -29.51 14.82 63.68
C THR A 50 -31.03 14.76 63.59
N MET A 51 -31.70 14.99 64.72
CA MET A 51 -33.16 15.10 64.75
C MET A 51 -33.58 16.55 64.51
N VAL A 52 -34.27 16.80 63.39
CA VAL A 52 -34.74 18.13 62.97
C VAL A 52 -36.27 18.18 62.91
N CYS A 53 -36.81 19.40 62.92
CA CYS A 53 -38.25 19.63 62.83
C CYS A 53 -38.78 19.68 61.39
N GLU A 54 -37.92 20.05 60.45
CA GLU A 54 -38.24 20.22 59.03
C GLU A 54 -36.95 19.97 58.22
N VAL A 55 -37.08 19.32 57.07
CA VAL A 55 -36.00 19.12 56.08
C VAL A 55 -36.24 20.06 54.89
N GLY A 56 -35.18 20.42 54.16
CA GLY A 56 -35.21 21.43 53.09
C GLY A 56 -34.99 22.87 53.58
N VAL A 57 -34.81 23.07 54.89
CA VAL A 57 -34.47 24.36 55.51
C VAL A 57 -33.19 24.23 56.32
N GLY A 58 -32.26 25.18 56.13
CA GLY A 58 -31.03 25.25 56.93
C GLY A 58 -29.99 24.16 56.65
N GLY A 59 -29.96 23.60 55.43
CA GLY A 59 -28.94 22.62 55.00
C GLY A 59 -29.14 21.22 55.58
N TRP A 60 -30.40 20.80 55.76
CA TRP A 60 -30.74 19.43 56.21
C TRP A 60 -31.70 18.79 55.21
N VAL A 61 -31.40 17.58 54.76
CA VAL A 61 -32.19 16.81 53.78
C VAL A 61 -32.66 15.47 54.38
N PRO A 62 -33.72 14.84 53.84
CA PRO A 62 -34.23 13.57 54.36
C PRO A 62 -33.41 12.35 53.91
N THR A 63 -32.55 12.49 52.90
CA THR A 63 -31.76 11.42 52.27
C THR A 63 -30.31 11.51 52.72
N GLY A 64 -29.81 10.43 53.33
CA GLY A 64 -28.44 10.32 53.83
C GLY A 64 -27.62 9.39 52.95
N LEU A 65 -27.48 9.73 51.68
CA LEU A 65 -26.92 8.85 50.65
C LEU A 65 -25.71 9.47 49.93
N ASP A 66 -25.29 10.67 50.35
CA ASP A 66 -24.13 11.33 49.76
C ASP A 66 -22.83 10.79 50.37
N CYS A 67 -21.94 10.29 49.52
CA CYS A 67 -20.66 9.75 49.89
C CYS A 67 -19.55 10.82 50.00
N ASP A 68 -19.76 12.04 49.48
CA ASP A 68 -18.86 13.20 49.58
C ASP A 68 -19.63 14.53 49.60
N ASP A 69 -20.17 14.88 50.77
CA ASP A 69 -20.95 16.09 51.11
C ASP A 69 -20.18 17.42 50.98
N THR A 70 -19.06 17.42 50.25
CA THR A 70 -18.29 18.60 49.89
C THR A 70 -18.31 18.91 48.39
N ARG A 71 -18.94 18.05 47.57
CA ARG A 71 -18.93 18.10 46.11
C ARG A 71 -20.32 17.83 45.53
N VAL A 72 -20.95 18.88 45.03
CA VAL A 72 -22.28 18.84 44.36
C VAL A 72 -22.40 17.89 43.16
N ALA A 73 -21.29 17.36 42.66
CA ALA A 73 -21.21 16.41 41.55
C ALA A 73 -21.03 14.95 42.02
N VAL A 74 -21.12 14.71 43.33
CA VAL A 74 -21.06 13.39 43.96
C VAL A 74 -22.36 13.19 44.73
N GLY A 75 -23.15 12.18 44.35
CA GLY A 75 -24.43 11.85 44.95
C GLY A 75 -25.21 10.81 44.13
N PRO A 76 -26.17 10.09 44.73
CA PRO A 76 -26.91 8.95 44.16
C PRO A 76 -27.54 9.08 42.77
N ASP A 77 -27.76 10.31 42.30
CA ASP A 77 -28.44 10.61 41.04
C ASP A 77 -27.47 11.22 40.01
N GLN A 78 -26.17 11.29 40.32
CA GLN A 78 -25.16 11.77 39.40
C GLN A 78 -24.78 10.68 38.40
N ILE A 79 -24.10 11.09 37.34
CA ILE A 79 -23.52 10.18 36.34
C ILE A 79 -22.03 10.17 36.61
N GLU A 80 -21.43 8.97 36.59
CA GLU A 80 -19.99 8.81 36.65
C GLU A 80 -19.25 9.69 35.63
N GLN A 81 -18.08 10.16 36.04
CA GLN A 81 -17.10 10.85 35.21
C GLN A 81 -15.76 10.17 35.42
N CYS A 82 -14.88 10.11 34.41
CA CYS A 82 -13.52 9.56 34.56
C CYS A 82 -12.60 10.49 35.38
N ASP A 83 -12.91 10.72 36.65
CA ASP A 83 -12.14 11.56 37.56
C ASP A 83 -11.62 10.80 38.80
N GLY A 84 -11.89 9.49 38.87
CA GLY A 84 -11.45 8.62 39.95
C GLY A 84 -12.26 8.79 41.24
N LEU A 85 -13.44 9.39 41.15
CA LEU A 85 -14.42 9.48 42.23
C LEU A 85 -15.58 8.52 41.94
N ASP A 86 -16.22 8.07 43.02
CA ASP A 86 -17.53 7.42 42.97
C ASP A 86 -18.56 8.55 42.92
N ASN A 87 -18.96 8.99 41.72
CA ASN A 87 -19.86 10.14 41.56
C ASN A 87 -21.30 9.78 41.92
N ASP A 88 -21.74 8.54 41.72
CA ASP A 88 -23.11 8.10 41.96
C ASP A 88 -23.29 7.38 43.31
N CYS A 89 -22.22 7.29 44.11
CA CYS A 89 -22.20 6.71 45.45
C CYS A 89 -22.66 5.24 45.51
N ASP A 90 -22.46 4.45 44.46
CA ASP A 90 -22.79 3.03 44.42
C ASP A 90 -21.66 2.11 44.95
N ASN A 91 -20.51 2.68 45.32
CA ASN A 91 -19.25 2.04 45.73
C ASN A 91 -18.45 1.41 44.59
N GLN A 92 -18.75 1.76 43.35
CA GLN A 92 -17.87 1.58 42.21
C GLN A 92 -17.28 2.96 41.86
N ILE A 93 -16.22 2.95 41.05
CA ILE A 93 -15.53 4.17 40.66
C ILE A 93 -15.46 4.11 39.15
N ASP A 94 -15.90 5.17 38.47
CA ASP A 94 -15.80 5.34 37.03
C ASP A 94 -16.48 4.18 36.24
N GLU A 95 -17.65 3.69 36.68
CA GLU A 95 -18.46 2.66 36.01
C GLU A 95 -19.62 3.25 35.21
N GLY A 96 -20.29 2.45 34.36
CA GLY A 96 -21.53 2.90 33.69
C GLY A 96 -21.41 4.14 32.79
N LEU A 97 -20.19 4.62 32.56
CA LEU A 97 -19.88 5.84 31.83
C LEU A 97 -20.38 5.80 30.38
N ARG A 98 -20.68 6.99 29.86
CA ARG A 98 -20.49 7.26 28.43
C ARG A 98 -18.99 7.34 28.18
N GLY A 99 -18.34 6.17 28.08
CA GLY A 99 -16.90 6.05 28.01
C GLY A 99 -16.34 6.74 26.77
N ILE A 100 -15.05 7.08 26.83
CA ILE A 100 -14.30 7.42 25.63
C ILE A 100 -14.30 6.16 24.78
N THR A 101 -14.70 6.28 23.51
CA THR A 101 -14.61 5.18 22.56
C THR A 101 -13.16 5.04 22.13
N TYR A 102 -12.58 3.89 22.46
CA TYR A 102 -11.29 3.46 21.94
C TYR A 102 -11.50 2.41 20.84
N TYR A 103 -10.54 2.29 19.94
CA TYR A 103 -10.56 1.43 18.76
C TYR A 103 -9.42 0.42 18.87
N ALA A 104 -9.67 -0.83 18.52
CA ALA A 104 -8.65 -1.88 18.55
C ALA A 104 -7.50 -1.52 17.60
N ASP A 105 -6.27 -1.79 18.04
CA ASP A 105 -5.01 -1.63 17.32
C ASP A 105 -4.31 -2.99 17.39
N GLN A 106 -4.57 -3.85 16.42
CA GLN A 106 -4.19 -5.27 16.41
C GLN A 106 -2.78 -5.49 15.85
N ASP A 107 -2.36 -4.69 14.87
CA ASP A 107 -1.03 -4.78 14.27
C ASP A 107 0.02 -3.86 14.93
N LEU A 108 -0.41 -2.97 15.82
CA LEU A 108 0.42 -2.12 16.67
C LEU A 108 1.12 -0.97 15.93
N ASP A 109 0.51 -0.44 14.86
CA ASP A 109 0.99 0.75 14.17
C ASP A 109 0.57 2.07 14.84
N GLY A 110 -0.37 2.00 15.80
CA GLY A 110 -0.88 3.14 16.57
C GLY A 110 -2.15 3.77 16.00
N PHE A 111 -2.73 3.20 14.95
CA PHE A 111 -4.04 3.51 14.41
C PHE A 111 -5.04 2.42 14.81
N GLY A 112 -6.33 2.76 14.78
CA GLY A 112 -7.36 1.86 15.30
C GLY A 112 -8.49 1.62 14.31
N HIS A 113 -9.02 0.40 14.32
CA HIS A 113 -10.08 -0.02 13.42
C HIS A 113 -11.45 0.60 13.79
N PRO A 114 -12.14 1.30 12.87
CA PRO A 114 -13.36 2.06 13.16
C PRO A 114 -14.54 1.22 13.69
N ASP A 115 -14.63 -0.06 13.29
CA ASP A 115 -15.73 -0.94 13.72
C ASP A 115 -15.43 -1.75 15.00
N LEU A 116 -14.18 -1.79 15.48
CA LEU A 116 -13.80 -2.59 16.66
C LEU A 116 -13.57 -1.67 17.85
N THR A 117 -14.65 -1.42 18.60
CA THR A 117 -14.64 -0.42 19.67
C THR A 117 -14.77 -1.00 21.07
N ALA A 118 -14.21 -0.29 22.04
CA ALA A 118 -14.43 -0.49 23.47
C ALA A 118 -14.62 0.85 24.18
N GLU A 119 -15.54 0.93 25.14
CA GLU A 119 -15.73 2.10 25.99
C GLU A 119 -14.96 1.93 27.30
N ALA A 120 -14.11 2.90 27.65
CA ALA A 120 -13.34 2.90 28.89
C ALA A 120 -12.93 4.34 29.31
N CYS A 121 -12.34 4.49 30.50
CA CYS A 121 -11.73 5.76 30.95
C CYS A 121 -10.28 5.96 30.53
N SER A 122 -9.63 4.88 30.15
CA SER A 122 -8.25 4.85 29.71
C SER A 122 -8.14 3.77 28.65
N PRO A 123 -7.22 3.91 27.67
CA PRO A 123 -7.10 2.96 26.57
C PRO A 123 -6.88 1.55 27.12
N PRO A 124 -7.79 0.60 26.83
CA PRO A 124 -7.55 -0.81 27.10
C PRO A 124 -6.25 -1.27 26.40
N PRO A 125 -5.57 -2.32 26.88
CA PRO A 125 -4.41 -2.87 26.17
C PRO A 125 -4.76 -3.28 24.74
N GLY A 126 -4.00 -2.77 23.75
CA GLY A 126 -4.26 -3.00 22.32
C GLY A 126 -5.39 -2.14 21.74
N TYR A 127 -5.68 -0.99 22.34
CA TYR A 127 -6.66 -0.03 21.83
C TYR A 127 -6.07 1.39 21.84
N VAL A 128 -6.46 2.20 20.86
CA VAL A 128 -6.06 3.61 20.67
C VAL A 128 -7.28 4.53 20.56
N GLU A 129 -7.08 5.84 20.62
CA GLU A 129 -8.18 6.83 20.59
C GLU A 129 -8.66 7.18 19.17
N ASN A 130 -7.84 6.92 18.15
CA ASN A 130 -8.17 7.23 16.76
C ASN A 130 -8.79 6.00 16.07
N SER A 131 -9.50 6.24 14.98
CA SER A 131 -10.31 5.25 14.26
C SER A 131 -10.00 5.20 12.77
N SER A 132 -8.78 5.55 12.40
CA SER A 132 -8.42 5.89 11.03
C SER A 132 -7.71 4.77 10.28
N ASP A 133 -7.60 3.59 10.89
CA ASP A 133 -6.99 2.42 10.28
C ASP A 133 -7.98 1.74 9.32
N CYS A 134 -7.52 1.47 8.10
CA CYS A 134 -8.29 0.78 7.07
C CYS A 134 -8.03 -0.74 7.01
N ASP A 135 -6.91 -1.23 7.54
CA ASP A 135 -6.57 -2.65 7.66
C ASP A 135 -5.74 -2.94 8.92
N ASP A 136 -6.42 -3.09 10.06
CA ASP A 136 -5.92 -3.43 11.41
C ASP A 136 -5.19 -4.78 11.53
N GLY A 137 -4.96 -5.46 10.40
CA GLY A 137 -4.11 -6.65 10.29
C GLY A 137 -2.76 -6.40 9.62
N ASP A 138 -2.50 -5.20 9.10
CA ASP A 138 -1.31 -4.84 8.34
C ASP A 138 -0.70 -3.51 8.83
N PRO A 139 0.43 -3.54 9.57
CA PRO A 139 1.02 -2.36 10.20
C PRO A 139 1.67 -1.38 9.20
N LEU A 140 1.49 -1.60 7.91
CA LEU A 140 1.86 -0.69 6.83
C LEU A 140 0.63 -0.01 6.19
N SER A 141 -0.59 -0.28 6.68
CA SER A 141 -1.84 0.22 6.12
C SER A 141 -2.52 1.22 7.06
N PHE A 142 -1.99 2.44 7.10
CA PHE A 142 -2.46 3.50 8.00
C PHE A 142 -2.28 4.90 7.42
N PRO A 143 -3.02 5.91 7.92
CA PRO A 143 -2.90 7.30 7.49
C PRO A 143 -1.47 7.85 7.44
N GLY A 144 -1.01 8.14 6.22
CA GLY A 144 0.31 8.71 5.94
C GLY A 144 1.45 7.69 5.89
N SER A 145 1.14 6.41 5.71
CA SER A 145 2.08 5.41 5.19
C SER A 145 2.52 5.74 3.76
N ASP A 146 3.53 5.05 3.25
CA ASP A 146 3.87 5.08 1.82
C ASP A 146 2.89 4.16 1.08
N GLU A 147 2.36 4.61 -0.06
CA GLU A 147 1.47 3.81 -0.90
C GLU A 147 2.30 2.89 -1.82
N PHE A 148 2.07 1.57 -1.79
CA PHE A 148 2.85 0.61 -2.58
C PHE A 148 2.00 -0.01 -3.69
N CYS A 149 2.63 -0.40 -4.80
CA CYS A 149 1.99 -1.24 -5.83
C CYS A 149 1.75 -2.69 -5.34
N ASP A 150 0.89 -2.89 -4.34
CA ASP A 150 0.56 -4.21 -3.77
C ASP A 150 -0.93 -4.57 -3.82
N GLY A 151 -1.77 -3.70 -4.40
CA GLY A 151 -3.21 -3.91 -4.52
C GLY A 151 -4.01 -3.50 -3.28
N LYS A 152 -3.41 -2.78 -2.34
CA LYS A 152 -4.05 -2.26 -1.14
C LYS A 152 -4.02 -0.74 -1.11
N ASP A 153 -4.82 -0.18 -0.20
CA ASP A 153 -4.80 1.24 0.18
C ASP A 153 -3.93 1.32 1.44
N ASN A 154 -2.63 1.53 1.28
CA ASN A 154 -1.68 1.50 2.39
C ASN A 154 -1.68 2.79 3.20
N ASP A 155 -2.08 3.92 2.61
CA ASP A 155 -2.13 5.20 3.32
C ASP A 155 -3.55 5.57 3.81
N CYS A 156 -4.53 4.70 3.57
CA CYS A 156 -5.93 4.80 3.97
C CYS A 156 -6.64 6.08 3.46
N ASP A 157 -6.26 6.61 2.30
CA ASP A 157 -6.90 7.76 1.67
C ASP A 157 -8.10 7.41 0.77
N GLY A 158 -8.28 6.11 0.48
CA GLY A 158 -9.33 5.55 -0.36
C GLY A 158 -8.96 5.36 -1.83
N LEU A 159 -7.72 5.64 -2.22
CA LEU A 159 -7.12 5.32 -3.51
C LEU A 159 -6.23 4.07 -3.37
N VAL A 160 -5.91 3.45 -4.50
CA VAL A 160 -5.15 2.20 -4.54
C VAL A 160 -4.27 2.22 -5.79
N ASP A 161 -2.99 1.93 -5.61
CA ASP A 161 -2.01 1.74 -6.68
C ASP A 161 -2.07 2.89 -7.72
N ASP A 162 -2.19 2.59 -9.02
CA ASP A 162 -2.23 3.55 -10.13
C ASP A 162 -3.34 4.63 -10.04
N GLN A 163 -4.32 4.48 -9.13
CA GLN A 163 -5.33 5.51 -8.86
C GLN A 163 -4.87 6.56 -7.85
N ASP A 164 -3.83 6.25 -7.08
CA ASP A 164 -3.25 7.08 -6.05
C ASP A 164 -2.11 7.96 -6.62
N PRO A 165 -2.15 9.29 -6.46
CA PRO A 165 -1.06 10.17 -6.89
C PRO A 165 0.21 10.09 -6.03
N ASP A 166 0.12 9.52 -4.84
CA ASP A 166 1.18 9.43 -3.83
C ASP A 166 1.86 8.04 -3.79
N THR A 167 1.49 7.11 -4.71
CA THR A 167 2.18 5.81 -4.89
C THR A 167 3.69 5.95 -5.00
N ASP A 168 4.41 5.19 -4.18
CA ASP A 168 5.85 5.12 -4.12
C ASP A 168 6.42 4.67 -5.48
N PRO A 169 7.17 5.55 -6.17
CA PRO A 169 7.81 5.21 -7.44
C PRO A 169 8.78 4.04 -7.34
N ASP A 170 9.39 3.79 -6.17
CA ASP A 170 10.32 2.67 -5.98
C ASP A 170 9.59 1.31 -5.91
N SER A 171 8.27 1.32 -5.72
CA SER A 171 7.41 0.12 -5.76
C SER A 171 6.86 -0.19 -7.17
N MET A 172 6.99 0.73 -8.13
CA MET A 172 6.42 0.58 -9.48
C MET A 172 7.30 -0.31 -10.38
N PRO A 173 6.74 -1.38 -10.97
CA PRO A 173 7.45 -2.15 -12.00
C PRO A 173 7.58 -1.38 -13.31
N TRP A 174 8.59 -1.74 -14.10
CA TRP A 174 8.78 -1.24 -15.47
C TRP A 174 8.04 -2.12 -16.47
N TRP A 175 7.40 -1.47 -17.44
CA TRP A 175 6.71 -2.09 -18.56
C TRP A 175 7.21 -1.51 -19.88
N TYR A 176 7.37 -2.38 -20.87
CA TYR A 176 7.85 -2.05 -22.21
C TYR A 176 6.84 -2.54 -23.24
N GLN A 177 6.66 -1.78 -24.31
CA GLN A 177 5.74 -2.09 -25.39
C GLN A 177 6.31 -3.25 -26.23
N ASP A 178 5.48 -4.26 -26.47
CA ASP A 178 5.68 -5.38 -27.39
C ASP A 178 4.66 -5.22 -28.53
N LEU A 179 5.10 -4.62 -29.64
CA LEU A 179 4.24 -4.24 -30.77
C LEU A 179 4.03 -5.41 -31.73
N ASP A 180 4.98 -6.34 -31.81
CA ASP A 180 4.94 -7.42 -32.79
C ASP A 180 4.48 -8.77 -32.21
N GLY A 181 4.46 -8.89 -30.89
CA GLY A 181 3.82 -9.95 -30.13
C GLY A 181 4.71 -11.17 -29.87
N ASP A 182 6.02 -11.01 -29.87
CA ASP A 182 6.96 -12.10 -29.56
C ASP A 182 7.30 -12.25 -28.07
N GLY A 183 6.89 -11.28 -27.25
CA GLY A 183 7.09 -11.28 -25.79
C GLY A 183 8.28 -10.47 -25.30
N TYR A 184 9.01 -9.79 -26.19
CA TYR A 184 10.10 -8.89 -25.85
C TYR A 184 9.68 -7.43 -26.08
N GLY A 185 10.17 -6.54 -25.23
CA GLY A 185 9.74 -5.14 -25.23
C GLY A 185 10.80 -4.19 -25.78
N ASP A 186 10.36 -3.13 -26.45
CA ASP A 186 11.20 -2.03 -26.95
C ASP A 186 11.90 -1.30 -25.79
N PRO A 187 13.24 -1.29 -25.70
CA PRO A 187 13.97 -0.59 -24.63
C PRO A 187 13.77 0.93 -24.58
N ASP A 188 13.33 1.56 -25.66
CA ASP A 188 13.04 3.00 -25.69
C ASP A 188 11.59 3.33 -25.24
N SER A 189 10.77 2.32 -24.94
CA SER A 189 9.35 2.47 -24.61
C SER A 189 9.00 2.43 -23.11
N GLY A 190 10.00 2.25 -22.24
CA GLY A 190 9.82 1.97 -20.81
C GLY A 190 8.94 2.98 -20.05
N ILE A 191 7.93 2.47 -19.33
CA ILE A 191 7.06 3.22 -18.43
C ILE A 191 6.90 2.49 -17.10
N GLN A 192 6.94 3.23 -15.98
CA GLN A 192 6.64 2.70 -14.65
C GLN A 192 5.16 2.84 -14.32
N ARG A 193 4.52 1.75 -13.91
CA ARG A 193 3.13 1.66 -13.41
C ARG A 193 2.90 0.38 -12.64
N CYS A 194 1.94 0.37 -11.71
CA CYS A 194 1.59 -0.83 -10.96
C CYS A 194 1.03 -1.92 -11.89
N ASP A 195 0.07 -1.57 -12.74
CA ASP A 195 -0.51 -2.48 -13.72
C ASP A 195 0.12 -2.32 -15.12
N PRO A 196 0.20 -3.40 -15.91
CA PRO A 196 0.68 -3.33 -17.29
C PRO A 196 -0.21 -2.39 -18.12
N PRO A 197 0.37 -1.48 -18.92
CA PRO A 197 -0.36 -0.51 -19.74
C PRO A 197 -1.05 -1.13 -20.98
N GLY A 198 -1.78 -2.22 -20.79
CA GLY A 198 -2.44 -2.99 -21.83
C GLY A 198 -1.85 -4.39 -22.02
N PRO A 199 -2.45 -5.20 -22.90
CA PRO A 199 -2.06 -6.60 -23.09
C PRO A 199 -0.77 -6.79 -23.91
N THR A 200 -0.23 -5.70 -24.47
CA THR A 200 0.97 -5.68 -25.32
C THR A 200 2.16 -5.12 -24.54
N ALA A 201 2.14 -5.19 -23.21
CA ALA A 201 3.20 -4.69 -22.37
C ALA A 201 3.87 -5.88 -21.66
N VAL A 202 5.20 -5.88 -21.67
CA VAL A 202 6.04 -6.94 -21.10
C VAL A 202 7.02 -6.35 -20.10
N ASP A 203 7.58 -7.20 -19.23
CA ASP A 203 8.43 -6.83 -18.09
C ASP A 203 9.95 -6.87 -18.42
N ASN A 204 10.29 -6.74 -19.69
CA ASN A 204 11.66 -6.78 -20.20
C ASN A 204 11.87 -5.81 -21.37
N ASP A 205 13.12 -5.40 -21.59
CA ASP A 205 13.53 -4.35 -22.53
C ASP A 205 14.53 -4.87 -23.57
N LEU A 206 14.38 -6.13 -23.97
CA LEU A 206 15.41 -6.87 -24.69
C LEU A 206 15.20 -6.93 -26.20
N ASP A 207 14.13 -6.31 -26.73
CA ASP A 207 13.83 -6.34 -28.15
C ASP A 207 14.66 -5.30 -28.93
N CYS A 208 15.49 -5.76 -29.87
CA CYS A 208 16.25 -4.88 -30.74
C CYS A 208 15.48 -4.42 -31.99
N ASN A 209 14.30 -5.00 -32.28
CA ASN A 209 13.38 -4.57 -33.33
C ASN A 209 11.92 -4.98 -33.06
N ASP A 210 11.22 -4.11 -32.33
CA ASP A 210 9.79 -4.16 -31.98
C ASP A 210 8.81 -4.02 -33.17
N SER A 211 9.23 -4.35 -34.38
CA SER A 211 8.37 -4.41 -35.56
C SER A 211 8.45 -5.75 -36.30
N SER A 212 9.23 -6.69 -35.78
CA SER A 212 9.57 -7.94 -36.40
C SER A 212 9.74 -9.08 -35.37
N PRO A 213 8.75 -9.98 -35.23
CA PRO A 213 8.76 -11.08 -34.24
C PRO A 213 9.86 -12.14 -34.42
N GLY A 214 10.70 -11.96 -35.43
CA GLY A 214 11.85 -12.81 -35.72
C GLY A 214 13.17 -12.10 -35.48
N ILE A 215 13.16 -10.96 -34.78
CA ILE A 215 14.34 -10.22 -34.37
C ILE A 215 14.18 -9.92 -32.88
N SER A 216 14.57 -10.88 -32.03
CA SER A 216 14.45 -10.83 -30.57
C SER A 216 15.31 -11.92 -29.92
N PRO A 217 15.57 -11.88 -28.60
CA PRO A 217 16.46 -12.84 -27.93
C PRO A 217 16.19 -14.34 -28.10
N ASP A 218 14.96 -14.72 -28.46
CA ASP A 218 14.58 -16.12 -28.71
C ASP A 218 14.58 -16.50 -30.21
N ALA A 219 14.87 -15.55 -31.10
CA ALA A 219 14.95 -15.81 -32.53
C ALA A 219 16.21 -16.63 -32.88
N GLU A 220 16.16 -17.31 -34.02
CA GLU A 220 17.34 -17.99 -34.58
C GLU A 220 18.12 -17.00 -35.45
N GLU A 221 19.41 -16.83 -35.18
CA GLU A 221 20.31 -16.10 -36.07
C GLU A 221 20.42 -16.79 -37.43
N VAL A 222 20.26 -16.04 -38.52
CA VAL A 222 20.33 -16.54 -39.90
C VAL A 222 21.25 -15.67 -40.77
N CYS A 223 21.68 -16.20 -41.92
CA CYS A 223 22.50 -15.45 -42.87
C CYS A 223 21.70 -14.35 -43.61
N ASP A 224 21.41 -13.22 -42.94
CA ASP A 224 20.69 -12.09 -43.52
C ASP A 224 21.30 -10.70 -43.22
N ALA A 225 22.46 -10.67 -42.54
CA ALA A 225 23.16 -9.47 -42.10
C ALA A 225 22.40 -8.60 -41.08
N ILE A 226 21.46 -9.20 -40.35
CA ILE A 226 20.76 -8.64 -39.21
C ILE A 226 21.15 -9.47 -37.98
N ASP A 227 21.27 -8.83 -36.83
CA ASP A 227 21.34 -9.49 -35.52
C ASP A 227 19.91 -9.92 -35.16
N ASN A 228 19.53 -11.15 -35.50
CA ASN A 228 18.19 -11.66 -35.27
C ASN A 228 17.97 -12.01 -33.80
N ASP A 229 18.99 -12.50 -33.09
CA ASP A 229 18.85 -12.92 -31.69
C ASP A 229 19.23 -11.83 -30.66
N CYS A 230 19.48 -10.60 -31.14
CA CYS A 230 19.76 -9.42 -30.33
C CYS A 230 20.94 -9.60 -29.34
N ASP A 231 21.89 -10.50 -29.62
CA ASP A 231 23.04 -10.74 -28.75
C ASP A 231 24.25 -9.79 -29.05
N GLY A 232 24.14 -9.02 -30.13
CA GLY A 232 25.13 -8.06 -30.60
C GLY A 232 26.14 -8.63 -31.60
N LEU A 233 25.98 -9.89 -32.03
CA LEU A 233 26.74 -10.54 -33.08
C LEU A 233 25.88 -10.66 -34.35
N ILE A 234 26.55 -10.80 -35.50
CA ILE A 234 25.87 -10.85 -36.80
C ILE A 234 26.54 -11.95 -37.63
N ASP A 235 25.71 -12.82 -38.22
CA ASP A 235 26.07 -13.85 -39.19
C ASP A 235 27.33 -14.66 -38.73
N ASP A 236 28.39 -14.65 -39.54
CA ASP A 236 29.63 -15.41 -39.34
C ASP A 236 30.38 -15.04 -38.03
N SER A 237 29.97 -13.95 -37.36
CA SER A 237 30.52 -13.57 -36.06
C SER A 237 29.77 -14.20 -34.87
N ASP A 238 28.58 -14.74 -35.12
CA ASP A 238 27.69 -15.31 -34.11
C ASP A 238 27.95 -16.83 -33.94
N PRO A 239 28.26 -17.31 -32.72
CA PRO A 239 28.45 -18.72 -32.43
C PRO A 239 27.17 -19.58 -32.46
N ASN A 240 25.98 -18.98 -32.38
CA ASN A 240 24.66 -19.59 -32.39
C ASN A 240 24.00 -19.58 -33.77
N LEU A 241 24.65 -18.97 -34.78
CA LEU A 241 24.18 -18.91 -36.16
C LEU A 241 23.61 -20.25 -36.66
N ASN A 242 22.36 -20.21 -37.12
CA ASN A 242 21.70 -21.34 -37.73
C ASN A 242 22.41 -21.71 -39.05
N PRO A 243 22.86 -22.97 -39.22
CA PRO A 243 23.53 -23.38 -40.46
C PRO A 243 22.63 -23.42 -41.70
N VAL A 244 21.31 -23.22 -41.54
CA VAL A 244 20.38 -23.09 -42.65
C VAL A 244 20.66 -21.79 -43.41
N GLY A 245 20.98 -21.92 -44.70
CA GLY A 245 21.27 -20.77 -45.56
C GLY A 245 22.75 -20.43 -45.69
N MET A 246 23.63 -21.07 -44.92
CA MET A 246 25.08 -20.99 -45.15
C MET A 246 25.45 -21.62 -46.50
N ASP A 247 26.36 -20.98 -47.22
CA ASP A 247 26.98 -21.54 -48.41
C ASP A 247 28.18 -22.42 -48.04
N THR A 248 28.49 -23.38 -48.91
CA THR A 248 29.72 -24.19 -48.80
C THR A 248 30.80 -23.56 -49.65
N TRP A 249 31.91 -23.20 -49.02
CA TRP A 249 33.09 -22.60 -49.66
C TRP A 249 34.24 -23.60 -49.67
N TYR A 250 35.03 -23.60 -50.74
CA TYR A 250 36.09 -24.56 -51.04
C TYR A 250 37.46 -23.87 -51.01
N TYR A 251 38.44 -24.44 -50.33
CA TYR A 251 39.76 -23.83 -50.18
C TYR A 251 40.46 -23.71 -51.53
N ASP A 252 40.97 -22.52 -51.85
CA ASP A 252 41.67 -22.19 -53.10
C ASP A 252 43.13 -21.88 -52.74
N PHE A 253 43.99 -22.90 -52.82
CA PHE A 253 45.37 -22.81 -52.33
C PHE A 253 46.28 -22.03 -53.28
N ASP A 254 46.06 -22.14 -54.59
CA ASP A 254 46.92 -21.51 -55.59
C ASP A 254 46.36 -20.20 -56.18
N GLY A 255 45.11 -19.86 -55.85
CA GLY A 255 44.47 -18.57 -56.12
C GLY A 255 43.89 -18.45 -57.53
N ASP A 256 43.55 -19.56 -58.19
CA ASP A 256 43.05 -19.56 -59.56
C ASP A 256 41.51 -19.41 -59.67
N GLY A 257 40.81 -19.47 -58.54
CA GLY A 257 39.35 -19.30 -58.45
C GLY A 257 38.55 -20.61 -58.36
N PHE A 258 39.20 -21.77 -58.39
CA PHE A 258 38.60 -23.09 -58.19
C PHE A 258 39.13 -23.67 -56.87
N GLY A 259 38.27 -24.33 -56.08
CA GLY A 259 38.66 -24.84 -54.78
C GLY A 259 38.56 -26.36 -54.68
N ASP A 260 39.30 -26.93 -53.72
CA ASP A 260 39.31 -28.36 -53.42
C ASP A 260 37.97 -28.81 -52.81
N ALA A 261 37.25 -29.69 -53.51
CA ALA A 261 36.00 -30.30 -53.05
C ALA A 261 36.12 -31.08 -51.72
N GLY A 262 37.33 -31.47 -51.32
CA GLY A 262 37.66 -32.16 -50.07
C GLY A 262 37.98 -31.24 -48.90
N VAL A 263 38.19 -29.94 -49.12
CA VAL A 263 38.53 -28.96 -48.09
C VAL A 263 37.50 -27.83 -48.08
N THR A 264 36.47 -27.98 -47.25
CA THR A 264 35.30 -27.10 -47.23
C THR A 264 35.11 -26.39 -45.89
N VAL A 265 34.49 -25.21 -45.94
CA VAL A 265 33.95 -24.49 -44.78
C VAL A 265 32.52 -24.02 -45.09
N GLN A 266 31.66 -23.94 -44.08
CA GLN A 266 30.35 -23.30 -44.20
C GLN A 266 30.42 -21.89 -43.62
N ALA A 267 29.90 -20.91 -44.35
CA ALA A 267 29.84 -19.51 -43.94
C ALA A 267 28.76 -18.77 -44.73
N CYS A 268 28.21 -17.69 -44.16
CA CYS A 268 27.28 -16.80 -44.85
C CYS A 268 27.99 -16.03 -45.97
N ASN A 269 29.19 -15.51 -45.68
CA ASN A 269 29.99 -14.77 -46.64
C ASN A 269 31.26 -15.53 -47.02
N GLN A 270 31.76 -15.29 -48.24
CA GLN A 270 33.00 -15.89 -48.73
C GLN A 270 34.18 -15.65 -47.78
N PRO A 271 34.74 -16.71 -47.17
CA PRO A 271 35.94 -16.57 -46.35
C PRO A 271 37.17 -16.30 -47.22
N TRP A 272 38.19 -15.65 -46.64
CA TRP A 272 39.45 -15.45 -47.35
C TRP A 272 40.12 -16.79 -47.65
N PHE A 273 40.58 -16.98 -48.89
CA PHE A 273 41.20 -18.20 -49.45
C PHE A 273 40.20 -19.32 -49.74
N TYR A 274 38.92 -19.02 -49.82
CA TYR A 274 37.92 -19.98 -50.26
C TYR A 274 37.09 -19.39 -51.41
N VAL A 275 36.55 -20.26 -52.27
CA VAL A 275 35.74 -19.94 -53.45
C VAL A 275 34.49 -20.79 -53.50
N GLY A 276 33.47 -20.37 -54.26
CA GLY A 276 32.20 -21.11 -54.37
C GLY A 276 32.24 -22.25 -55.40
N ASP A 277 33.27 -22.30 -56.24
CA ASP A 277 33.45 -23.32 -57.27
C ASP A 277 34.36 -24.44 -56.74
N ASN A 278 33.98 -25.70 -56.97
CA ASN A 278 34.65 -26.88 -56.39
C ASN A 278 35.27 -27.80 -57.42
N THR A 279 35.50 -27.31 -58.63
CA THR A 279 35.96 -28.16 -59.73
C THR A 279 37.47 -28.35 -59.80
N ASP A 280 38.24 -27.86 -58.83
CA ASP A 280 39.70 -28.01 -58.82
C ASP A 280 40.12 -29.48 -58.64
N CYS A 281 41.01 -29.94 -59.51
CA CYS A 281 41.55 -31.30 -59.48
C CYS A 281 43.04 -31.37 -59.06
N ASP A 282 43.75 -30.24 -59.00
CA ASP A 282 45.11 -30.11 -58.50
C ASP A 282 45.30 -28.74 -57.85
N ASP A 283 44.91 -28.64 -56.57
CA ASP A 283 44.98 -27.46 -55.69
C ASP A 283 46.43 -27.05 -55.35
N THR A 284 47.39 -27.33 -56.24
CA THR A 284 48.78 -26.87 -56.16
C THR A 284 49.29 -26.25 -57.47
N ASP A 285 48.50 -26.28 -58.54
CA ASP A 285 48.84 -25.76 -59.86
C ASP A 285 47.71 -24.89 -60.45
N PRO A 286 47.88 -23.55 -60.49
CA PRO A 286 46.82 -22.59 -60.86
C PRO A 286 46.46 -22.62 -62.36
N PHE A 287 46.97 -23.62 -63.09
CA PHE A 287 46.70 -23.87 -64.50
C PHE A 287 45.87 -25.15 -64.72
N VAL A 288 45.41 -25.84 -63.66
CA VAL A 288 44.78 -27.18 -63.71
C VAL A 288 43.41 -27.20 -62.98
N GLN A 289 42.32 -26.90 -63.69
CA GLN A 289 41.05 -26.44 -63.08
C GLN A 289 39.85 -27.41 -63.17
N ASP A 290 39.93 -28.39 -64.05
CA ASP A 290 38.90 -29.41 -64.30
C ASP A 290 39.57 -30.57 -65.02
N SER A 291 39.01 -31.76 -64.86
CA SER A 291 39.31 -32.96 -65.65
C SER A 291 39.09 -32.78 -67.17
N LEU A 292 38.79 -31.57 -67.65
CA LEU A 292 38.73 -31.21 -69.06
C LEU A 292 40.12 -30.98 -69.67
N THR A 293 40.75 -32.12 -69.95
CA THR A 293 41.39 -32.44 -71.23
C THR A 293 42.74 -31.79 -71.59
N THR A 294 43.80 -32.11 -70.84
CA THR A 294 45.02 -32.61 -71.51
C THR A 294 44.88 -34.11 -71.69
N ARG A 295 44.19 -34.52 -72.77
CA ARG A 295 44.32 -35.89 -73.27
C ARG A 295 45.73 -36.03 -73.82
N TRP A 296 46.66 -36.54 -73.02
CA TRP A 296 47.94 -37.00 -73.53
C TRP A 296 47.70 -38.20 -74.44
N ALA A 297 47.74 -37.98 -75.75
CA ALA A 297 47.78 -39.07 -76.72
C ALA A 297 49.22 -39.58 -76.84
N VAL A 298 49.40 -40.89 -77.06
CA VAL A 298 50.72 -41.49 -77.26
C VAL A 298 51.29 -40.90 -78.54
N ASP A 299 52.43 -40.20 -78.44
CA ASP A 299 53.21 -39.77 -79.60
C ASP A 299 54.00 -40.98 -80.12
N GLY A 300 53.42 -41.67 -81.09
CA GLY A 300 54.01 -42.87 -81.68
C GLY A 300 55.12 -42.59 -82.68
N ASP A 301 55.19 -41.36 -83.20
CA ASP A 301 56.11 -40.98 -84.29
C ASP A 301 57.20 -39.98 -83.90
N GLY A 302 57.12 -39.42 -82.69
CA GLY A 302 58.11 -38.56 -82.05
C GLY A 302 58.07 -37.11 -82.50
N ASP A 303 56.93 -36.61 -82.99
CA ASP A 303 56.80 -35.25 -83.54
C ASP A 303 56.39 -34.19 -82.52
N GLY A 304 56.07 -34.60 -81.29
CA GLY A 304 55.69 -33.72 -80.19
C GLY A 304 54.19 -33.41 -80.09
N TYR A 305 53.34 -34.05 -80.90
CA TYR A 305 51.88 -34.03 -80.78
C TYR A 305 51.34 -35.46 -80.59
N GLY A 306 50.21 -35.61 -79.91
CA GLY A 306 49.63 -36.94 -79.66
C GLY A 306 48.80 -37.46 -80.82
N ASP A 307 48.97 -38.75 -81.18
CA ASP A 307 48.19 -39.42 -82.22
C ASP A 307 46.71 -39.64 -81.80
N LEU A 308 45.76 -39.18 -82.62
CA LEU A 308 44.31 -39.38 -82.42
C LEU A 308 43.84 -40.80 -82.77
#